data_AF-A0A9D8PTK4-F1
#
_entry.id   AF-A0A9D8PTK4-F1
#
_cell.length_a   1.000
_cell.length_b   1.000
_cell.length_c   1.000
_cell.angle_alpha   90.00
_cell.angle_beta   90.00
_cell.angle_gamma   90.00
#
_symmetry.space_group_name_H-M   'P 1'
#
loop_
_entity.id
_entity.type
_entity.pdbx_description
1 polymer ?
#
loop_
_entity_poly.entity_id
_entity_poly.type
_entity_poly.pdbx_seq_one_letter_code
_entity_poly.pdbx_strand_id
1 'polypeptide(L)' 'MSIAALAQSELIGLHMSLGAWIRNNLGLWKGNDRLMMAVRDGDQPMHPDDASTAIVEAVWERLREMLELFCPDPV' A
#
# COMPACT_ATOMS: atom_id res chain seq x y z
N MET A 1 17.29 -0.40 2.75
CA MET A 1 16.40 0.77 2.62
C MET A 1 15.04 0.35 3.15
N SER A 2 14.46 1.09 4.09
CA SER A 2 13.14 0.78 4.66
C SER A 2 12.07 1.50 3.85
N ILE A 3 10.93 0.86 3.59
CA ILE A 3 9.78 1.50 2.92
C ILE A 3 9.38 2.76 3.69
N ALA A 4 9.31 2.71 5.01
CA ALA A 4 8.90 3.83 5.87
C ALA A 4 9.76 5.10 5.72
N ALA A 5 11.02 4.94 5.29
CA ALA A 5 11.97 6.04 5.11
C ALA A 5 11.83 6.74 3.75
N LEU A 6 11.04 6.19 2.82
CA LEU A 6 10.77 6.82 1.53
C LEU A 6 9.88 8.04 1.72
N ALA A 7 10.13 9.09 0.94
CA ALA A 7 9.15 10.14 0.70
C ALA A 7 7.97 9.56 -0.08
N GLN A 8 6.78 10.11 0.11
CA GLN A 8 5.58 9.62 -0.58
C GLN A 8 5.74 9.64 -2.12
N SER A 9 6.42 10.66 -2.66
CA SER A 9 6.71 10.76 -4.10
C SER A 9 7.59 9.62 -4.63
N GLU A 10 8.35 8.96 -3.78
CA GLU A 10 9.23 7.84 -4.17
C GLU A 10 8.48 6.50 -4.23
N LEU A 11 7.27 6.41 -3.67
CA LEU A 11 6.47 5.17 -3.67
C LEU A 11 6.11 4.72 -5.09
N ILE A 12 6.06 5.63 -6.07
CA ILE A 12 5.86 5.27 -7.47
C ILE A 12 6.95 4.32 -8.00
N GLY A 13 8.18 4.41 -7.46
CA GLY A 13 9.27 3.50 -7.78
C GLY A 13 9.01 2.05 -7.37
N LEU A 14 8.04 1.83 -6.47
CA LEU A 14 7.64 0.50 -6.03
C LEU A 14 6.60 -0.15 -6.94
N HIS A 15 6.04 0.57 -7.91
CA HIS A 15 4.94 0.10 -8.76
C HIS A 15 5.25 -1.20 -9.51
N MET A 16 6.45 -1.32 -10.08
CA MET A 16 6.88 -2.51 -10.83
C MET A 16 7.61 -3.55 -9.98
N SER A 17 7.86 -3.26 -8.69
CA SER A 17 8.47 -4.20 -7.74
C SER A 17 7.43 -4.72 -6.75
N LEU A 18 7.29 -4.07 -5.59
CA LEU A 18 6.33 -4.48 -4.56
C LEU A 18 4.87 -4.41 -5.07
N GLY A 19 4.51 -3.38 -5.83
CA GLY A 19 3.19 -3.27 -6.45
C GLY A 19 2.90 -4.45 -7.38
N ALA A 20 3.88 -4.85 -8.20
CA ALA A 20 3.76 -5.99 -9.10
C ALA A 20 3.61 -7.30 -8.34
N TRP A 21 4.36 -7.46 -7.26
CA TRP A 21 4.21 -8.61 -6.38
C TRP A 21 2.81 -8.67 -5.78
N ILE A 22 2.29 -7.56 -5.24
CA ILE A 22 0.96 -7.49 -4.61
C ILE A 22 -0.14 -7.89 -5.61
N ARG A 23 -0.22 -7.24 -6.77
CA ARG A 23 -1.31 -7.51 -7.73
C ARG A 23 -1.30 -8.93 -8.30
N ASN A 24 -0.11 -9.52 -8.44
CA ASN A 24 0.05 -10.86 -9.00
C ASN A 24 -0.14 -11.97 -7.96
N ASN A 25 0.13 -11.71 -6.68
CA ASN A 25 0.15 -12.76 -5.65
C ASN A 25 -1.04 -12.70 -4.68
N LEU A 26 -1.67 -11.53 -4.47
CA LEU A 26 -2.84 -11.40 -3.60
C LEU A 26 -4.18 -11.64 -4.32
N GLY A 27 -4.12 -12.11 -5.58
CA GLY A 27 -5.31 -12.45 -6.35
C GLY A 27 -6.07 -11.25 -6.89
N LEU A 28 -5.46 -10.07 -7.02
CA LEU A 28 -6.13 -8.87 -7.53
C LEU A 28 -6.60 -9.07 -8.98
N TRP A 29 -5.79 -9.72 -9.81
CA TRP A 29 -6.20 -10.13 -11.17
C TRP A 29 -7.17 -11.32 -11.22
N LYS A 30 -7.39 -11.99 -10.08
CA LYS A 30 -8.18 -13.23 -10.00
C LYS A 30 -9.55 -13.01 -9.33
N GLY A 31 -9.96 -11.76 -9.15
CA GLY A 31 -11.24 -11.42 -8.54
C GLY A 31 -11.24 -11.56 -7.01
N ASN A 32 -10.15 -11.17 -6.33
CA ASN A 32 -10.17 -11.01 -4.87
C ASN A 32 -10.96 -9.75 -4.48
N ASP A 33 -12.27 -9.76 -4.77
CA ASP A 33 -13.15 -8.61 -4.62
C ASP A 33 -13.23 -8.13 -3.19
N ARG A 34 -13.13 -9.05 -2.21
CA ARG A 34 -13.10 -8.69 -0.79
C ARG A 34 -11.93 -7.76 -0.45
N LEU A 35 -10.74 -8.04 -0.97
CA LEU A 35 -9.58 -7.16 -0.78
C LEU A 35 -9.76 -5.86 -1.57
N MET A 36 -10.24 -5.94 -2.82
CA MET A 36 -10.46 -4.75 -3.66
C MET A 36 -11.49 -3.79 -3.04
N MET A 37 -12.54 -4.33 -2.41
CA MET A 37 -13.53 -3.56 -1.65
C MET A 37 -12.93 -2.98 -0.37
N ALA A 38 -12.05 -3.70 0.34
CA ALA A 38 -11.41 -3.19 1.55
C ALA A 38 -10.42 -2.04 1.26
N VAL A 39 -9.85 -2.00 0.06
CA VAL A 39 -8.96 -0.92 -0.39
C VAL A 39 -9.74 0.34 -0.77
N ARG A 40 -11.05 0.24 -1.01
CA ARG A 40 -11.91 1.37 -1.42
C ARG A 40 -12.92 1.76 -0.36
N ASP A 41 -13.30 3.02 -0.41
CA ASP A 41 -14.54 3.52 0.18
C ASP A 41 -15.55 3.74 -0.96
N GLY A 42 -16.25 2.68 -1.40
CA GLY A 42 -17.31 2.77 -2.42
C GLY A 42 -17.40 1.62 -3.44
N ASP A 43 -18.46 1.67 -4.27
CA ASP A 43 -18.94 0.56 -5.13
C ASP A 43 -18.36 0.51 -6.57
N GLN A 44 -17.35 1.33 -6.91
CA GLN A 44 -16.79 1.31 -8.26
C GLN A 44 -15.69 0.26 -8.41
N PRO A 45 -15.65 -0.49 -9.55
CA PRO A 45 -14.58 -1.42 -9.86
C PRO A 45 -13.20 -0.74 -9.81
N MET A 46 -12.25 -1.36 -9.11
CA MET A 46 -10.87 -0.88 -9.03
C MET A 46 -9.98 -1.67 -9.99
N HIS A 47 -9.08 -0.99 -10.68
CA HIS A 47 -8.06 -1.69 -11.45
C HIS A 47 -7.02 -2.33 -10.49
N PRO A 48 -6.56 -3.57 -10.72
CA PRO A 48 -5.56 -4.21 -9.87
C PRO A 48 -4.26 -3.43 -9.68
N ASP A 49 -3.84 -2.64 -10.68
CA ASP A 49 -2.69 -1.74 -10.54
C ASP A 49 -2.95 -0.64 -9.50
N ASP A 50 -4.10 0.04 -9.57
CA ASP A 50 -4.49 1.08 -8.62
C ASP A 50 -4.58 0.51 -7.20
N ALA A 51 -5.20 -0.67 -7.07
CA ALA A 51 -5.33 -1.35 -5.79
C ALA A 51 -3.97 -1.69 -5.18
N SER A 52 -3.01 -2.14 -6.00
CA SER A 52 -1.66 -2.41 -5.51
C SER A 52 -0.92 -1.15 -5.06
N THR A 53 -1.11 -0.02 -5.73
CA THR A 53 -0.55 1.27 -5.32
C THR A 53 -1.13 1.72 -3.97
N ALA A 54 -2.46 1.67 -3.82
CA ALA A 54 -3.13 2.04 -2.57
C ALA A 54 -2.69 1.15 -1.38
N ILE A 55 -2.48 -0.15 -1.61
CA ILE A 55 -1.94 -1.04 -0.58
C ILE A 55 -0.51 -0.65 -0.19
N VAL A 56 0.34 -0.28 -1.16
CA VAL A 56 1.72 0.18 -0.88
C VAL A 56 1.69 1.46 -0.03
N GLU A 57 0.83 2.41 -0.36
CA GLU A 57 0.65 3.64 0.42
C GLU A 57 0.19 3.34 1.85
N ALA A 58 -0.84 2.51 2.03
CA ALA A 58 -1.33 2.13 3.35
C ALA A 58 -0.27 1.40 4.20
N VAL A 59 0.55 0.53 3.59
CA VAL A 59 1.68 -0.12 4.28
C VAL A 59 2.73 0.91 4.69
N TRP A 60 3.05 1.85 3.81
CA TRP A 60 4.01 2.92 4.11
C TRP A 60 3.54 3.79 5.28
N GLU A 61 2.28 4.24 5.27
CA GLU A 61 1.68 4.99 6.37
C GLU A 61 1.73 4.20 7.67
N ARG A 62 1.28 2.94 7.65
CA ARG A 62 1.22 2.10 8.84
C ARG A 62 2.60 1.89 9.48
N LEU A 63 3.64 1.72 8.65
CA LEU A 63 5.01 1.57 9.16
C LEU A 63 5.50 2.87 9.83
N ARG A 64 5.12 4.04 9.31
CA ARG A 64 5.49 5.33 9.91
C ARG A 64 4.78 5.58 11.23
N GLU A 65 3.47 5.32 11.29
CA GLU A 65 2.72 5.38 12.55
C GLU A 65 3.36 4.51 13.63
N MET A 66 3.75 3.28 13.27
CA MET A 66 4.41 2.38 14.19
C MET A 66 5.73 2.97 14.69
N LEU A 67 6.55 3.55 13.80
CA LEU A 67 7.81 4.18 14.20
C LEU A 67 7.61 5.39 15.12
N GLU A 68 6.60 6.22 14.86
CA GLU A 68 6.21 7.35 15.71
C GLU A 68 5.71 6.88 17.09
N LEU A 69 4.94 5.79 17.14
CA LEU A 69 4.48 5.15 18.39
C LEU A 69 5.63 4.56 19.22
N PHE A 70 6.72 4.10 18.60
CA PHE A 70 7.87 3.49 19.28
C PHE A 70 8.98 4.48 19.65
N CYS A 71 8.92 5.72 19.15
CA CYS A 71 9.88 6.77 19.47
C CYS A 71 9.16 8.13 19.60
N PRO A 72 8.34 8.33 20.65
CA PRO A 72 7.70 9.62 20.87
C PRO A 72 8.79 10.68 21.11
N ASP A 73 8.73 11.79 20.38
CA ASP A 73 9.63 12.93 20.61
C ASP A 73 9.59 13.33 22.09
N PRO A 74 10.75 13.56 22.74
CA PRO A 74 10.75 14.10 24.08
C PRO A 74 10.23 15.55 24.00
N VAL A 75 9.09 15.79 24.65
CA VAL A 75 8.54 17.14 24.92
C VAL A 75 9.56 17.97 25.67
#